data_AF-A0A7X9F289-F1
#
_entry.id   AF-A0A7X9F289-F1
#
_cell.length_a   1.000
_cell.length_b   1.000
_cell.length_c   1.000
_cell.angle_alpha   90.00
_cell.angle_beta   90.00
_cell.angle_gamma   90.00
#
_symmetry.space_group_name_H-M   'P 1'
#
loop_
_entity.id
_entity.type
_entity.pdbx_description
1 polymer ?
#
loop_
_entity_poly.entity_id
_entity_poly.type
_entity_poly.pdbx_seq_one_letter_code
_entity_poly.pdbx_strand_id
1 'polypeptide(L)'
;MIPPLATITTDGSNNAVLASGDLANLCYIYRYDKRQRMVVKKLPGADSVLMVYDNRDRLVGTQDGVQRAKSPKEWMFTKFDEQDRPILTVTIQSANTRVQMQTAVNTYTGTNLYETRTTISTHHYYTENSFPNSSFTKTYLTVTYYDDYDIANNVTGRGSQLCIF
;
A
#
# COMPACT_ATOMS: atom_id res chain seq x y z
N MET A 1 -15.34 21.93 -12.42
CA MET A 1 -16.15 20.90 -13.10
C MET A 1 -16.87 20.11 -12.02
N ILE A 2 -18.20 20.08 -12.06
CA ILE A 2 -19.06 19.39 -11.08
C ILE A 2 -19.24 17.94 -11.55
N PRO A 3 -19.14 16.91 -10.68
CA PRO A 3 -19.32 15.52 -11.09
C PRO A 3 -20.77 15.22 -11.49
N PRO A 4 -21.00 14.28 -12.43
CA PRO A 4 -22.33 13.97 -12.98
C PRO A 4 -23.28 13.28 -12.00
N LEU A 5 -22.82 12.87 -10.80
CA LEU A 5 -23.65 12.29 -9.75
C LEU A 5 -24.14 13.33 -8.71
N ALA A 6 -23.71 14.60 -8.83
CA ALA A 6 -24.29 15.70 -8.08
C ALA A 6 -25.59 16.18 -8.76
N THR A 7 -26.52 15.27 -9.03
CA THR A 7 -27.87 15.65 -9.47
C THR A 7 -28.62 16.08 -8.22
N ILE A 8 -28.80 17.39 -8.05
CA ILE A 8 -29.68 17.93 -7.02
C ILE A 8 -31.08 17.45 -7.35
N THR A 9 -31.60 16.46 -6.63
CA THR A 9 -33.05 16.23 -6.57
C THR A 9 -33.62 17.36 -5.73
N THR A 10 -34.00 18.45 -6.39
CA THR A 10 -34.94 19.40 -5.80
C THR A 10 -36.28 18.67 -5.70
N ASP A 11 -36.64 18.19 -4.51
CA ASP A 11 -38.05 18.26 -4.16
C ASP A 11 -38.43 19.75 -4.26
N GLY A 12 -39.67 20.10 -4.61
CA GLY A 12 -40.06 21.49 -4.89
C GLY A 12 -39.84 22.53 -3.76
N SER A 13 -39.17 22.18 -2.66
CA SER A 13 -38.55 23.10 -1.72
C SER A 13 -37.27 23.71 -2.31
N ASN A 14 -37.21 25.04 -2.46
CA ASN A 14 -36.01 25.79 -2.87
C ASN A 14 -34.85 25.75 -1.84
N ASN A 15 -34.75 24.69 -1.02
CA ASN A 15 -33.71 24.48 -0.02
C ASN A 15 -33.23 23.02 -0.10
N ALA A 16 -32.33 22.74 -1.05
CA ALA A 16 -31.55 21.52 -1.05
C ALA A 16 -30.51 21.58 0.08
N VAL A 17 -30.91 21.19 1.29
CA VAL A 17 -29.98 20.99 2.40
C VAL A 17 -29.33 19.62 2.21
N LEU A 18 -28.28 19.56 1.41
CA LEU A 18 -27.44 18.36 1.31
C LEU A 18 -26.81 18.12 2.68
N ALA A 19 -27.09 16.97 3.31
CA ALA A 19 -26.44 16.62 4.55
C ALA A 19 -24.92 16.56 4.32
N SER A 20 -24.13 17.00 5.30
CA SER A 20 -22.67 17.07 5.17
C SER A 20 -22.02 15.73 4.78
N GLY A 21 -22.64 14.60 5.15
CA GLY A 21 -22.23 13.26 4.74
C GLY A 21 -22.47 12.95 3.27
N ASP A 22 -23.57 13.42 2.69
CA ASP A 22 -23.92 13.20 1.27
C ASP A 22 -22.97 13.98 0.37
N LEU A 23 -22.64 15.22 0.76
CA LEU A 23 -21.66 16.04 0.05
C LEU A 23 -20.26 15.39 0.08
N ALA A 24 -19.84 14.86 1.24
CA ALA A 24 -18.54 14.20 1.38
C ALA A 24 -18.42 12.94 0.50
N ASN A 25 -19.53 12.24 0.24
CA ASN A 25 -19.56 11.06 -0.64
C ASN A 25 -19.58 11.40 -2.13
N LEU A 26 -19.89 12.64 -2.50
CA LEU A 26 -19.91 13.10 -3.89
C LEU A 26 -18.63 13.85 -4.31
N CYS A 27 -17.74 14.12 -3.36
CA CYS A 27 -16.52 14.89 -3.59
C CYS A 27 -15.31 14.01 -3.90
N TYR A 28 -14.48 14.49 -4.83
CA TYR A 28 -13.09 14.05 -4.93
C TYR A 28 -12.27 14.71 -3.82
N ILE A 29 -11.50 13.92 -3.07
CA ILE A 29 -10.60 14.46 -2.03
C ILE A 29 -9.18 13.96 -2.31
N TYR A 30 -8.26 14.90 -2.45
CA TYR A 30 -6.83 14.64 -2.53
C TYR A 30 -6.14 15.40 -1.41
N ARG A 31 -5.35 14.70 -0.60
CA ARG A 31 -4.50 15.33 0.42
C ARG A 31 -3.06 15.01 0.13
N TYR A 32 -2.20 16.00 0.34
CA TYR A 32 -0.78 15.88 0.09
C TYR A 32 0.00 16.11 1.39
N ASP A 33 1.18 15.49 1.49
CA ASP A 33 2.14 15.80 2.55
C ASP A 33 2.98 17.05 2.21
N LYS A 34 3.90 17.42 3.12
CA LYS A 34 4.82 18.55 2.95
C LYS A 34 5.78 18.41 1.76
N ARG A 35 5.89 17.21 1.17
CA ARG A 35 6.73 16.89 0.00
C ARG A 35 5.88 16.81 -1.27
N GLN A 36 4.62 17.25 -1.23
CA GLN A 36 3.68 17.21 -2.35
C GLN A 36 3.35 15.79 -2.84
N ARG A 37 3.49 14.76 -1.98
CA ARG A 37 3.08 13.38 -2.29
C ARG A 37 1.66 13.14 -1.82
N MET A 38 0.85 12.47 -2.64
CA MET A 38 -0.56 12.20 -2.32
C MET A 38 -0.68 11.17 -1.20
N VAL A 39 -1.17 11.59 -0.03
CA VAL A 39 -1.31 10.70 1.15
C VAL A 39 -2.74 10.20 1.37
N VAL A 40 -3.72 10.85 0.75
CA VAL A 40 -5.13 10.43 0.76
C VAL A 40 -5.73 10.69 -0.62
N LYS A 41 -6.42 9.68 -1.14
CA LYS A 41 -7.25 9.77 -2.34
C LYS A 41 -8.65 9.26 -2.03
N LYS A 42 -9.68 10.08 -2.19
CA LYS A 42 -11.09 9.64 -2.13
C LYS A 42 -11.75 9.97 -3.47
N LEU A 43 -12.40 8.97 -4.05
CA LEU A 43 -13.27 9.13 -5.20
C LEU A 43 -14.73 9.18 -4.72
N PRO A 44 -15.63 9.85 -5.44
CA PRO A 44 -17.05 9.81 -5.16
C PRO A 44 -17.56 8.37 -5.09
N GLY A 45 -18.39 8.05 -4.09
CA GLY A 45 -18.93 6.71 -3.87
C GLY A 45 -17.94 5.67 -3.34
N ALA A 46 -16.64 5.99 -3.20
CA ALA A 46 -15.63 5.10 -2.65
C ALA A 46 -15.10 5.62 -1.31
N ASP A 47 -14.65 4.69 -0.47
CA ASP A 47 -13.85 5.03 0.70
C ASP A 47 -12.46 5.53 0.29
N SER A 48 -11.84 6.32 1.17
CA SER A 48 -10.51 6.86 0.88
C SER A 48 -9.44 5.77 0.84
N VAL A 49 -8.45 5.93 -0.02
CA VAL A 49 -7.21 5.16 0.00
C VAL A 49 -6.15 6.00 0.72
N LEU A 50 -5.57 5.43 1.76
CA LEU A 50 -4.47 6.02 2.52
C LEU A 50 -3.16 5.51 1.95
N MET A 51 -2.16 6.39 1.85
CA MET A 51 -0.86 6.09 1.24
C MET A 51 0.27 6.45 2.21
N VAL A 52 1.29 5.59 2.25
CA VAL A 52 2.48 5.72 3.10
C VAL A 52 3.72 5.53 2.23
N TYR A 53 4.67 6.43 2.38
CA TYR A 53 5.88 6.46 1.57
C TYR A 53 7.12 6.23 2.41
N ASP A 54 8.17 5.66 1.83
CA ASP A 54 9.46 5.58 2.50
C ASP A 54 10.34 6.83 2.28
N ASN A 55 11.57 6.76 2.79
CA ASN A 55 12.56 7.83 2.65
C ASN A 55 13.15 7.95 1.22
N ARG A 56 12.93 6.96 0.34
CA ARG A 56 13.27 7.00 -1.10
C ARG A 56 12.10 7.52 -1.96
N ASP A 57 11.05 8.07 -1.34
CA ASP A 57 9.84 8.56 -2.03
C ASP A 57 9.00 7.47 -2.72
N ARG A 58 9.20 6.20 -2.37
CA ARG A 58 8.41 5.10 -2.93
C ARG A 58 7.14 4.90 -2.13
N LEU A 59 6.03 4.62 -2.81
CA LEU A 59 4.79 4.19 -2.17
C LEU A 59 4.98 2.76 -1.64
N VAL A 60 5.17 2.64 -0.33
CA VAL A 60 5.44 1.34 0.30
C VAL A 60 4.22 0.76 0.99
N GLY A 61 3.24 1.57 1.36
CA GLY A 61 2.05 1.11 2.09
C GLY A 61 0.76 1.76 1.61
N THR A 62 -0.30 0.97 1.54
CA THR A 62 -1.65 1.43 1.21
C THR A 62 -2.69 0.82 2.14
N GLN A 63 -3.77 1.57 2.36
CA GLN A 63 -4.94 1.07 3.07
C GLN A 63 -6.23 1.63 2.45
N ASP A 64 -7.06 0.76 1.90
CA ASP A 64 -8.39 1.14 1.40
C ASP A 64 -9.50 0.99 2.47
N GLY A 65 -10.74 1.28 2.08
CA GLY A 65 -11.90 1.17 2.96
C GLY A 65 -12.20 -0.26 3.43
N VAL A 66 -12.07 -1.24 2.52
CA VAL A 66 -12.32 -2.66 2.83
C VAL A 66 -11.31 -3.18 3.85
N GLN A 67 -10.03 -2.86 3.65
CA GLN A 67 -8.96 -3.18 4.59
C GLN A 67 -9.14 -2.49 5.94
N ARG A 68 -9.64 -1.25 5.97
CA ARG A 68 -9.98 -0.54 7.21
C ARG A 68 -11.20 -1.07 7.93
N ALA A 69 -12.12 -1.72 7.23
CA ALA A 69 -13.31 -2.32 7.81
C ALA A 69 -13.05 -3.69 8.45
N LYS A 70 -11.91 -4.33 8.18
CA LYS A 70 -11.49 -5.59 8.82
C LYS A 70 -11.23 -5.40 10.32
N SER A 71 -11.42 -6.48 11.08
CA SER A 71 -11.10 -6.56 12.51
C SER A 71 -10.17 -7.76 12.77
N PRO A 72 -8.87 -7.53 13.04
CA PRO A 72 -8.19 -6.24 13.07
C PRO A 72 -8.03 -5.62 11.67
N LYS A 73 -7.77 -4.30 11.63
CA LYS A 73 -7.52 -3.57 10.38
C LYS A 73 -6.30 -4.15 9.67
N GLU A 74 -6.34 -4.13 8.36
CA GLU A 74 -5.27 -4.66 7.51
C GLU A 74 -4.57 -3.51 6.77
N TRP A 75 -3.28 -3.67 6.49
CA TRP A 75 -2.51 -2.80 5.61
C TRP A 75 -1.80 -3.63 4.56
N MET A 76 -1.73 -3.15 3.33
CA MET A 76 -0.93 -3.76 2.28
C MET A 76 0.39 -3.00 2.13
N PHE A 77 1.50 -3.74 2.00
CA PHE A 77 2.83 -3.20 1.80
C PHE A 77 3.51 -3.82 0.59
N THR A 78 4.31 -3.01 -0.11
CA THR A 78 5.22 -3.47 -1.15
C THR A 78 6.66 -3.32 -0.67
N LYS A 79 7.44 -4.38 -0.77
CA LYS A 79 8.88 -4.37 -0.49
C LYS A 79 9.64 -4.34 -1.82
N PHE A 80 10.80 -3.71 -1.79
CA PHE A 80 11.59 -3.41 -2.98
C PHE A 80 13.00 -3.95 -2.82
N ASP A 81 13.65 -4.26 -3.94
CA ASP A 81 15.10 -4.48 -3.96
C ASP A 81 15.89 -3.17 -3.96
N GLU A 82 17.21 -3.29 -3.96
CA GLU A 82 18.16 -2.17 -3.98
C GLU A 82 17.95 -1.25 -5.18
N GLN A 83 17.54 -1.81 -6.32
CA GLN A 83 17.30 -1.13 -7.60
C GLN A 83 15.90 -0.52 -7.71
N ASP A 84 15.14 -0.40 -6.62
CA ASP A 84 13.78 0.15 -6.59
C ASP A 84 12.73 -0.67 -7.36
N ARG A 85 12.98 -1.96 -7.59
CA ARG A 85 12.00 -2.85 -8.22
C ARG A 85 11.14 -3.52 -7.14
N PRO A 86 9.81 -3.59 -7.33
CA PRO A 86 8.92 -4.26 -6.38
C PRO A 86 9.17 -5.77 -6.43
N ILE A 87 9.41 -6.40 -5.28
CA ILE A 87 9.76 -7.83 -5.16
C ILE A 87 8.75 -8.63 -4.34
N LEU A 88 8.03 -7.98 -3.42
CA LEU A 88 7.08 -8.64 -2.54
C LEU A 88 5.89 -7.71 -2.32
N THR A 89 4.68 -8.25 -2.37
CA THR A 89 3.51 -7.60 -1.79
C THR A 89 3.01 -8.45 -0.63
N VAL A 90 2.79 -7.81 0.51
CA VAL A 90 2.33 -8.47 1.74
C VAL A 90 1.18 -7.71 2.37
N THR A 91 0.39 -8.37 3.21
CA THR A 91 -0.49 -7.69 4.17
C THR A 91 -0.02 -7.91 5.59
N ILE A 92 -0.30 -6.93 6.45
CA ILE A 92 -0.11 -7.01 7.89
C ILE A 92 -1.39 -6.57 8.60
N GLN A 93 -1.62 -7.11 9.79
CA GLN A 93 -2.67 -6.62 10.69
C GLN A 93 -2.12 -5.52 11.60
N SER A 94 -2.77 -4.35 11.61
CA SER A 94 -2.38 -3.26 12.49
C SER A 94 -3.48 -2.23 12.65
N ALA A 95 -3.74 -1.83 13.90
CA ALA A 95 -4.67 -0.75 14.23
C ALA A 95 -4.10 0.66 13.97
N ASN A 96 -2.83 0.77 13.57
CA ASN A 96 -2.16 2.05 13.36
C ASN A 96 -2.87 2.90 12.30
N THR A 97 -2.97 4.20 12.59
CA THR A 97 -3.38 5.22 11.62
C THR A 97 -2.30 5.41 10.55
N ARG A 98 -2.66 6.03 9.41
CA ARG A 98 -1.68 6.41 8.38
C ARG A 98 -0.55 7.29 8.94
N VAL A 99 -0.82 8.16 9.90
CA VAL A 99 0.22 8.99 10.54
C VAL A 99 1.22 8.11 11.27
N GLN A 100 0.74 7.19 12.10
CA GLN A 100 1.59 6.27 12.86
C GLN A 100 2.38 5.33 11.94
N MET A 101 1.75 4.83 10.86
CA MET A 101 2.45 4.03 9.85
C MET A 101 3.55 4.83 9.15
N GLN A 102 3.28 6.08 8.77
CA GLN A 102 4.29 6.95 8.19
C GLN A 102 5.45 7.19 9.16
N THR A 103 5.17 7.42 10.44
CA THR A 103 6.22 7.58 11.47
C THR A 103 7.05 6.30 11.61
N ALA A 104 6.42 5.13 11.62
CA ALA A 104 7.12 3.84 11.70
C ALA A 104 7.99 3.58 10.47
N VAL A 105 7.50 3.86 9.26
CA VAL A 105 8.27 3.71 8.02
C VAL A 105 9.45 4.70 7.96
N ASN A 106 9.28 5.92 8.47
CA ASN A 106 10.34 6.94 8.46
C ASN A 106 11.59 6.55 9.27
N THR A 107 11.51 5.58 10.19
CA THR A 107 12.67 5.13 10.98
C THR A 107 13.65 4.28 10.15
N TYR A 108 13.24 3.79 8.99
CA TYR A 108 14.05 2.97 8.11
C TYR A 108 14.88 3.86 7.18
N THR A 109 16.20 3.65 7.16
CA THR A 109 17.15 4.46 6.37
C THR A 109 18.26 3.56 5.81
N GLY A 110 19.00 4.06 4.81
CA GLY A 110 20.13 3.34 4.21
C GLY A 110 19.73 1.97 3.68
N THR A 111 20.46 0.93 4.11
CA THR A 111 20.24 -0.46 3.71
C THR A 111 18.94 -1.06 4.24
N ASN A 112 18.28 -0.42 5.22
CA ASN A 112 16.99 -0.86 5.75
C ASN A 112 15.80 -0.42 4.88
N LEU A 113 16.05 0.13 3.69
CA LEU A 113 15.00 0.53 2.75
C LEU A 113 14.72 -0.53 1.69
N TYR A 114 15.52 -1.59 1.59
CA TYR A 114 15.37 -2.59 0.55
C TYR A 114 15.74 -3.98 1.06
N GLU A 115 15.36 -4.98 0.27
CA GLU A 115 15.81 -6.35 0.48
C GLU A 115 16.84 -6.77 -0.55
N THR A 116 17.70 -7.68 -0.14
CA THR A 116 18.68 -8.36 -0.98
C THR A 116 18.31 -9.84 -1.06
N ARG A 117 18.71 -10.49 -2.16
CA ARG A 117 18.60 -11.94 -2.30
C ARG A 117 19.38 -12.67 -1.20
N THR A 118 18.84 -13.78 -0.74
CA THR A 118 19.50 -14.68 0.22
C THR A 118 19.25 -16.13 -0.16
N THR A 119 20.00 -17.04 0.46
CA THR A 119 19.79 -18.49 0.33
C THR A 119 18.73 -19.02 1.29
N ILE A 120 18.11 -18.17 2.11
CA ILE A 120 17.14 -18.55 3.14
C ILE A 120 15.72 -18.39 2.59
N SER A 121 14.96 -19.49 2.53
CA SER A 121 13.63 -19.52 1.93
C SER A 121 12.52 -18.92 2.80
N THR A 122 12.76 -18.62 4.07
CA THR A 122 11.74 -18.17 5.04
C THR A 122 10.99 -16.91 4.61
N HIS A 123 11.66 -16.02 3.87
CA HIS A 123 11.09 -14.80 3.32
C HIS A 123 11.21 -14.80 1.80
N HIS A 124 10.97 -15.96 1.20
CA HIS A 124 11.02 -16.16 -0.24
C HIS A 124 12.37 -15.80 -0.86
N TYR A 125 13.48 -16.17 -0.21
CA TYR A 125 14.84 -15.92 -0.69
C TYR A 125 15.23 -14.43 -0.75
N TYR A 126 14.58 -13.61 0.08
CA TYR A 126 14.95 -12.22 0.32
C TYR A 126 15.26 -11.99 1.81
N THR A 127 15.98 -10.91 2.12
CA THR A 127 16.14 -10.42 3.49
C THR A 127 14.82 -9.87 4.04
N GLU A 128 14.84 -9.43 5.30
CA GLU A 128 13.69 -8.84 5.99
C GLU A 128 14.04 -7.50 6.66
N ASN A 129 14.85 -6.68 5.98
CA ASN A 129 15.42 -5.44 6.50
C ASN A 129 14.41 -4.27 6.50
N SER A 130 13.58 -4.17 5.47
CA SER A 130 12.67 -3.05 5.26
C SER A 130 11.36 -3.21 6.04
N PHE A 131 10.66 -2.10 6.28
CA PHE A 131 9.30 -2.16 6.81
C PHE A 131 8.36 -2.93 5.85
N PRO A 132 7.42 -3.74 6.35
CA PRO A 132 7.32 -4.22 7.73
C PRO A 132 8.44 -5.23 8.05
N ASN A 133 8.99 -5.17 9.28
CA ASN A 133 10.02 -6.10 9.77
C ASN A 133 9.40 -7.37 10.40
N SER A 134 10.24 -8.20 11.02
CA SER A 134 9.86 -9.46 11.68
C SER A 134 8.89 -9.35 12.85
N SER A 135 8.67 -8.15 13.41
CA SER A 135 7.68 -7.94 14.48
C SER A 135 6.23 -7.96 13.97
N PHE A 136 6.01 -7.99 12.66
CA PHE A 136 4.69 -8.10 12.06
C PHE A 136 4.51 -9.49 11.45
N THR A 137 3.39 -10.14 11.77
CA THR A 137 2.93 -11.30 11.01
C THR A 137 2.49 -10.83 9.63
N LYS A 138 3.07 -11.43 8.58
CA LYS A 138 2.83 -11.07 7.19
C LYS A 138 2.08 -12.20 6.48
N THR A 139 1.10 -11.83 5.68
CA THR A 139 0.56 -12.71 4.64
C THR A 139 1.15 -12.27 3.31
N TYR A 140 1.93 -13.15 2.67
CA TYR A 140 2.51 -12.88 1.36
C TYR A 140 1.45 -13.04 0.28
N LEU A 141 1.32 -12.03 -0.59
CA LEU A 141 0.37 -12.01 -1.70
C LEU A 141 1.07 -12.25 -3.04
N THR A 142 2.24 -11.64 -3.24
CA THR A 142 3.02 -11.79 -4.47
C THR A 142 4.51 -11.82 -4.16
N VAL A 143 5.26 -12.54 -5.00
CA VAL A 143 6.71 -12.55 -5.01
C VAL A 143 7.19 -12.42 -6.44
N THR A 144 8.13 -11.50 -6.68
CA THR A 144 8.76 -11.30 -7.99
C THR A 144 10.26 -11.49 -7.88
N TYR A 145 10.79 -12.24 -8.84
CA TYR A 145 12.19 -12.61 -8.94
C TYR A 145 12.77 -12.02 -10.21
N TYR A 146 13.80 -11.19 -10.05
CA TYR A 146 14.49 -10.55 -11.16
C TYR A 146 15.84 -11.23 -11.41
N ASP A 147 16.27 -11.15 -12.68
CA ASP A 147 17.58 -11.55 -13.24
C ASP A 147 17.92 -13.05 -13.15
N ASP A 148 17.86 -13.59 -11.94
CA ASP A 148 18.33 -14.92 -11.60
C ASP A 148 17.12 -15.85 -11.48
N TYR A 149 16.87 -16.62 -12.54
CA TYR A 149 15.82 -17.65 -12.55
C TYR A 149 16.18 -18.90 -11.73
N ASP A 150 17.38 -18.96 -11.15
CA ASP A 150 17.76 -19.99 -10.18
C ASP A 150 17.30 -19.60 -8.77
N ILE A 151 15.99 -19.72 -8.56
CA ILE A 151 15.33 -19.36 -7.31
C ILE A 151 15.71 -20.25 -6.11
N ALA A 152 16.41 -21.37 -6.36
CA ALA A 152 16.76 -22.36 -5.34
C ALA A 152 18.28 -22.54 -5.15
N ASN A 153 19.13 -21.80 -5.88
CA ASN A 153 20.54 -22.17 -6.08
C ASN A 153 20.70 -23.65 -6.51
N ASN A 154 19.69 -24.20 -7.18
CA ASN A 154 19.81 -25.47 -7.83
C ASN A 154 20.52 -25.19 -9.14
N VAL A 155 21.83 -25.41 -9.13
CA VAL A 155 22.71 -25.36 -10.31
C VAL A 155 22.20 -26.38 -11.34
N THR A 156 21.12 -26.06 -12.07
CA THR A 156 20.60 -26.73 -13.26
C THR A 156 19.24 -26.12 -13.67
N GLY A 157 19.26 -25.33 -14.74
CA GLY A 157 18.09 -25.18 -15.62
C GLY A 157 17.44 -23.80 -15.64
N ARG A 158 17.74 -23.04 -16.70
CA ARG A 158 17.03 -21.82 -17.10
C ARG A 158 15.56 -22.12 -17.36
N GLY A 159 14.66 -21.59 -16.53
CA GLY A 159 13.22 -21.60 -16.76
C GLY A 159 12.52 -20.53 -15.94
N SER A 160 11.79 -19.63 -16.60
CA SER A 160 10.97 -18.61 -15.96
C SER A 160 9.81 -19.26 -15.22
N GLN A 161 9.86 -19.30 -13.89
CA GLN A 161 8.75 -19.77 -13.07
C GLN A 161 8.06 -18.55 -12.43
N LEU A 162 6.99 -18.08 -13.08
CA LEU A 162 6.04 -17.15 -12.47
C LEU A 162 5.09 -17.97 -11.60
N CYS A 163 5.39 -18.10 -10.31
CA CYS A 163 4.42 -18.61 -9.35
C CYS A 163 3.59 -17.45 -8.82
N ILE A 164 2.37 -17.32 -9.35
CA ILE A 164 1.29 -16.59 -8.69
C ILE A 164 0.66 -17.59 -7.71
N PHE A 165 0.66 -17.27 -6.41
CA PHE A 165 -0.13 -18.01 -5.42
C PHE A 165 -1.48 -17.32 -5.23
#